data_AF-A0A255YTN6-F1
#
_entry.id   AF-A0A255YTN6-F1
#
_cell.length_a   1.000
_cell.length_b   1.000
_cell.length_c   1.000
_cell.angle_alpha   90.00
_cell.angle_beta   90.00
_cell.angle_gamma   90.00
#
_symmetry.space_group_name_H-M   'P 1'
#
loop_
_entity.id
_entity.type
_entity.pdbx_description
1 polymer ?
#
loop_
_entity_poly.entity_id
_entity_poly.type
_entity_poly.pdbx_seq_one_letter_code
_entity_poly.pdbx_strand_id
1 'polypeptide(L)'
;MAFLDPLDAAQKRKRYWIGAGSVLATTIIMTMFLIESQWGYAKPDPVIIYAQSWKADRSREDAIADAKATKAAREAKLAQARAYIATLQGKAREDAQKQYDDYVAGGGFKKDIPYVAAQPSVEAIVRVPAPAEPPIE
;
A
#
# COMPACT_ATOMS: atom_id res chain seq x y z
N MET A 1 -15.55 57.16 -38.61
CA MET A 1 -16.39 55.95 -38.49
C MET A 1 -15.64 54.75 -39.09
N ALA A 2 -14.71 54.15 -38.33
CA ALA A 2 -13.83 53.07 -38.83
C ALA A 2 -14.37 51.64 -38.56
N PHE A 3 -15.64 51.52 -38.13
CA PHE A 3 -16.25 50.27 -37.71
C PHE A 3 -16.99 49.53 -38.83
N LEU A 4 -16.98 50.07 -40.06
CA LEU A 4 -17.77 49.57 -41.20
C LEU A 4 -16.92 49.06 -42.38
N ASP A 5 -15.58 49.07 -42.28
CA ASP A 5 -14.78 48.41 -43.31
C ASP A 5 -14.84 46.89 -43.12
N PRO A 6 -15.31 46.12 -44.12
CA PRO A 6 -15.37 44.68 -44.01
C PRO A 6 -13.95 44.15 -43.82
N LEU A 7 -13.73 43.39 -42.74
CA LEU A 7 -12.44 42.73 -42.49
C LEU A 7 -11.95 42.02 -43.74
N ASP A 8 -10.71 42.32 -44.13
CA ASP A 8 -10.02 41.67 -45.23
C ASP A 8 -10.10 40.13 -45.07
N ALA A 9 -10.23 39.41 -46.18
CA ALA A 9 -10.40 37.96 -46.21
C ALA A 9 -9.24 37.25 -45.48
N ALA A 10 -8.03 37.79 -45.57
CA ALA A 10 -6.86 37.31 -44.84
C ALA A 10 -7.02 37.47 -43.31
N GLN A 11 -7.58 38.59 -42.86
CA GLN A 11 -7.84 38.87 -41.44
C GLN A 11 -8.94 37.97 -40.87
N LYS A 12 -10.02 37.74 -41.63
CA LYS A 12 -11.08 36.78 -41.27
C LYS A 12 -10.53 35.38 -41.11
N ARG A 13 -9.75 34.89 -42.09
CA ARG A 13 -9.11 33.57 -42.05
C ARG A 13 -8.20 33.41 -40.83
N LYS A 14 -7.39 34.43 -40.51
CA LYS A 14 -6.52 34.41 -39.32
C LYS A 14 -7.31 34.31 -38.02
N ARG A 15 -8.43 35.05 -37.89
CA ARG A 15 -9.31 34.97 -36.72
C ARG A 15 -9.97 33.60 -36.57
N TYR A 16 -10.39 32.97 -37.68
CA TYR A 16 -10.92 31.61 -37.65
C TYR A 16 -9.87 30.59 -37.17
N TRP A 17 -8.63 30.68 -37.65
CA TRP A 17 -7.56 29.79 -37.19
C TRP A 17 -7.22 29.98 -35.70
N ILE A 18 -7.24 31.22 -35.21
CA ILE A 18 -7.03 31.51 -33.78
C ILE A 18 -8.19 30.96 -32.94
N GLY A 19 -9.44 31.17 -33.39
CA GLY A 19 -10.63 30.62 -32.73
C GLY A 19 -10.65 29.08 -32.71
N ALA A 20 -10.33 28.45 -33.84
CA ALA A 20 -10.23 27.00 -33.94
C ALA A 20 -9.11 26.44 -33.06
N GLY A 21 -7.94 27.09 -33.05
CA GLY A 21 -6.80 26.68 -32.22
C GLY A 21 -7.07 26.81 -30.72
N SER A 22 -7.79 27.85 -30.31
CA SER A 22 -8.16 28.04 -28.89
C SER A 22 -9.18 27.01 -28.42
N VAL A 23 -10.22 26.73 -29.20
CA VAL A 23 -11.18 25.65 -28.89
C VAL A 23 -10.50 24.29 -28.82
N LEU A 24 -9.58 24.00 -29.75
CA LEU A 24 -8.82 22.75 -29.76
C LEU A 24 -7.97 22.62 -28.48
N ALA A 25 -7.21 23.67 -28.12
CA ALA A 25 -6.38 23.68 -26.93
C ALA A 25 -7.18 23.46 -25.65
N THR A 26 -8.32 24.14 -25.50
CA THR A 26 -9.20 23.97 -24.33
C THR A 26 -9.77 22.54 -24.28
N THR A 27 -10.17 21.98 -25.41
CA THR A 27 -10.69 20.61 -25.48
C THR A 27 -9.62 19.59 -25.10
N ILE A 28 -8.37 19.77 -25.54
CA ILE A 28 -7.24 18.91 -25.16
C ILE A 28 -7.02 18.96 -23.64
N ILE A 29 -6.99 20.16 -23.05
CA ILE A 29 -6.77 20.34 -21.60
C ILE A 29 -7.90 19.68 -20.80
N MET A 30 -9.17 19.90 -21.19
CA MET A 30 -10.30 19.24 -20.51
C MET A 30 -10.26 17.73 -20.65
N THR A 31 -9.86 17.21 -21.81
CA THR A 31 -9.78 15.76 -22.05
C THR A 31 -8.66 15.13 -21.22
N MET A 32 -7.48 15.76 -21.15
CA MET A 32 -6.40 15.31 -20.26
C MET A 32 -6.85 15.30 -18.81
N PHE A 33 -7.52 16.36 -18.35
CA PHE A 33 -8.03 16.41 -16.98
C PHE A 33 -9.04 15.31 -16.69
N LEU A 34 -9.94 14.99 -17.64
CA LEU A 34 -10.90 13.90 -17.47
C LEU A 34 -10.21 12.53 -17.41
N ILE A 35 -9.24 12.27 -18.27
CA ILE A 35 -8.45 11.03 -18.25
C ILE A 35 -7.66 10.91 -16.94
N GLU A 36 -7.01 11.99 -16.50
CA GLU A 36 -6.26 12.03 -15.25
C GLU A 36 -7.17 11.91 -14.03
N SER A 37 -8.39 12.46 -14.07
CA SER A 37 -9.37 12.31 -12.99
C SER A 37 -9.85 10.86 -12.84
N GLN A 38 -9.96 10.10 -13.95
CA GLN A 38 -10.40 8.71 -13.91
C GLN A 38 -9.27 7.74 -13.54
N TRP A 39 -8.02 8.01 -13.96
CA TRP A 39 -6.92 7.05 -13.84
C TRP A 39 -5.69 7.54 -13.05
N GLY A 40 -5.49 8.85 -12.91
CA GLY A 40 -4.28 9.43 -12.31
C GLY A 40 -4.28 9.50 -10.78
N TYR A 41 -5.46 9.62 -10.16
CA TYR A 41 -5.57 9.75 -8.69
C TYR A 41 -5.73 8.42 -7.93
N ALA A 42 -5.74 7.28 -8.62
CA ALA A 42 -5.65 5.98 -7.99
C ALA A 42 -4.21 5.74 -7.51
N LYS A 43 -3.77 6.47 -6.47
CA LYS A 43 -2.57 6.06 -5.73
C LYS A 43 -2.84 4.63 -5.23
N PRO A 44 -1.85 3.72 -5.32
CA PRO A 44 -2.01 2.38 -4.75
C PRO A 44 -2.44 2.53 -3.30
N ASP A 45 -3.46 1.78 -2.89
CA ASP A 45 -3.97 1.82 -1.53
C ASP A 45 -2.81 1.67 -0.54
N PRO A 46 -2.74 2.52 0.50
CA PRO A 46 -1.67 2.44 1.48
C PRO A 46 -1.72 1.07 2.17
N VAL A 47 -0.65 0.29 2.02
CA VAL A 47 -0.50 -1.00 2.70
C VAL A 47 0.05 -0.74 4.11
N ILE A 48 -0.74 -1.09 5.13
CA ILE A 48 -0.32 -1.00 6.53
C ILE A 48 0.53 -2.24 6.86
N ILE A 49 1.84 -2.04 7.04
CA ILE A 49 2.77 -3.10 7.41
C ILE A 49 3.03 -3.02 8.92
N TYR A 50 2.64 -4.05 9.66
CA TYR A 50 2.95 -4.17 11.08
C TYR A 50 4.32 -4.82 11.27
N ALA A 51 5.29 -4.06 11.75
CA ALA A 51 6.62 -4.57 12.10
C ALA A 51 6.71 -4.85 13.61
N GLN A 52 7.36 -5.96 13.98
CA GLN A 52 7.76 -6.18 15.37
C GLN A 52 8.89 -5.21 15.74
N SER A 53 8.70 -4.47 16.83
CA SER A 53 9.73 -3.63 17.44
C SER A 53 10.34 -4.33 18.65
N TRP A 54 11.67 -4.33 18.77
CA TRP A 54 12.39 -4.89 19.92
C TRP A 54 13.09 -3.79 20.73
N LYS A 55 13.35 -4.06 22.02
CA LYS A 55 14.20 -3.20 22.86
C LYS A 55 15.64 -3.22 22.35
N ALA A 56 16.36 -2.11 22.56
CA ALA A 56 17.76 -1.96 22.14
C ALA A 56 18.70 -2.97 22.83
N ASP A 57 18.41 -3.33 24.09
CA ASP A 57 19.25 -4.23 24.90
C ASP A 57 18.95 -5.73 24.70
N ARG A 58 18.41 -6.10 23.54
CA ARG A 58 18.06 -7.49 23.20
C ARG A 58 19.28 -8.41 23.26
N SER A 59 19.14 -9.53 23.96
CA SER A 59 20.17 -10.57 23.93
C SER A 59 20.14 -11.37 22.62
N ARG A 60 21.28 -12.00 22.28
CA ARG A 60 21.36 -12.91 21.14
C ARG A 60 20.50 -14.17 21.35
N GLU A 61 20.25 -14.56 22.58
CA GLU A 61 19.44 -15.74 22.91
C GLU A 61 17.95 -15.46 22.63
N ASP A 62 17.46 -14.29 23.03
CA ASP A 62 16.12 -13.81 22.71
C ASP A 62 15.90 -13.76 21.20
N ALA A 63 16.94 -13.36 20.45
CA ALA A 63 16.89 -13.32 19.00
C ALA A 63 16.63 -14.68 18.36
N ILE A 64 17.28 -15.72 18.88
CA ILE A 64 17.18 -17.08 18.37
C ILE A 64 15.83 -17.70 18.78
N ALA A 65 15.36 -17.43 20.00
CA ALA A 65 14.06 -17.88 20.48
C ALA A 65 12.92 -17.31 19.61
N ASP A 66 12.92 -16.01 19.32
CA ASP A 66 11.93 -15.37 18.45
C ASP A 66 11.97 -15.91 17.02
N ALA A 67 13.18 -16.13 16.47
CA ALA A 67 13.32 -16.70 15.14
C ALA A 67 12.74 -18.12 15.06
N LYS A 68 12.97 -18.94 16.11
CA LYS A 68 12.39 -20.28 16.23
C LYS A 68 10.87 -20.23 16.37
N ALA A 69 10.35 -19.32 17.20
CA ALA A 69 8.91 -19.13 17.38
C ALA A 69 8.23 -18.69 16.07
N THR A 70 8.85 -17.76 15.33
CA THR A 70 8.35 -17.28 14.04
C THR A 70 8.33 -18.38 12.99
N LYS A 71 9.40 -19.21 12.93
CA LYS A 71 9.45 -20.37 12.04
C LYS A 71 8.35 -21.38 12.37
N ALA A 72 8.16 -21.70 13.65
CA ALA A 72 7.12 -22.62 14.09
C ALA A 72 5.71 -22.11 13.76
N ALA A 73 5.45 -20.81 13.98
CA ALA A 73 4.18 -20.18 13.64
C ALA A 73 3.90 -20.23 12.13
N ARG A 74 4.93 -19.99 11.29
CA ARG A 74 4.82 -20.09 9.83
C ARG A 74 4.48 -21.51 9.40
N GLU A 75 5.15 -22.52 9.95
CA GLU A 75 4.90 -23.93 9.64
C GLU A 75 3.49 -24.36 10.04
N ALA A 76 3.01 -23.94 11.22
CA ALA A 76 1.65 -24.21 11.66
C ALA A 76 0.60 -23.59 10.72
N LYS A 77 0.83 -22.36 10.23
CA LYS A 77 -0.06 -21.70 9.27
C LYS A 77 -0.08 -22.38 7.91
N LEU A 78 1.08 -22.83 7.41
CA LEU A 78 1.14 -23.63 6.18
C LEU A 78 0.42 -24.97 6.33
N ALA A 79 0.48 -25.60 7.51
CA ALA A 79 -0.29 -26.80 7.79
C ALA A 79 -1.81 -26.52 7.79
N GLN A 80 -2.25 -25.44 8.44
CA GLN A 80 -3.66 -25.01 8.43
C GLN A 80 -4.16 -24.71 7.00
N ALA A 81 -3.36 -24.01 6.19
CA ALA A 81 -3.70 -23.71 4.80
C ALA A 81 -3.86 -24.98 3.96
N ARG A 82 -2.94 -25.96 4.10
CA ARG A 82 -3.06 -27.26 3.44
C ARG A 82 -4.30 -28.04 3.87
N ALA A 83 -4.61 -28.03 5.17
CA ALA A 83 -5.81 -28.66 5.69
C ALA A 83 -7.07 -28.00 5.12
N TYR A 84 -7.11 -26.67 5.04
CA TYR A 84 -8.23 -25.94 4.45
C TYR A 84 -8.39 -26.23 2.95
N ILE A 85 -7.30 -26.22 2.18
CA ILE A 85 -7.34 -26.55 0.74
C ILE A 85 -7.88 -27.96 0.51
N ALA A 86 -7.56 -28.92 1.39
CA ALA A 86 -8.09 -30.28 1.31
C ALA A 86 -9.62 -30.35 1.51
N THR A 87 -10.24 -29.37 2.17
CA THR A 87 -11.70 -29.28 2.32
C THR A 87 -12.41 -28.72 1.09
N LEU A 88 -11.69 -28.05 0.19
CA LEU A 88 -12.24 -27.43 -1.00
C LEU A 88 -12.30 -28.42 -2.18
N GLN A 89 -13.21 -28.18 -3.12
CA GLN A 89 -13.37 -28.99 -4.33
C GLN A 89 -13.49 -28.13 -5.60
N GLY A 90 -13.15 -28.71 -6.75
CA GLY A 90 -13.23 -28.06 -8.06
C GLY A 90 -12.33 -26.82 -8.16
N LYS A 91 -12.83 -25.80 -8.87
CA LYS A 91 -12.08 -24.57 -9.17
C LYS A 91 -11.58 -23.83 -7.92
N ALA A 92 -12.36 -23.83 -6.84
CA ALA A 92 -11.96 -23.20 -5.58
C ALA A 92 -10.70 -23.85 -4.95
N ARG A 93 -10.53 -25.16 -5.14
CA ARG A 93 -9.32 -25.87 -4.69
C ARG A 93 -8.12 -25.52 -5.55
N GLU A 94 -8.29 -25.44 -6.87
CA GLU A 94 -7.21 -25.08 -7.80
C GLU A 94 -6.72 -23.65 -7.54
N ASP A 95 -7.64 -22.70 -7.35
CA ASP A 95 -7.31 -21.31 -7.05
C ASP A 95 -6.60 -21.18 -5.69
N ALA A 96 -7.08 -21.88 -4.66
CA ALA A 96 -6.46 -21.88 -3.32
C ALA A 96 -5.09 -22.58 -3.30
N GLN A 97 -4.92 -23.65 -4.08
CA GLN A 97 -3.63 -24.33 -4.25
C GLN A 97 -2.63 -23.42 -4.94
N LYS A 98 -3.04 -22.73 -6.01
CA LYS A 98 -2.21 -21.75 -6.71
C LYS A 98 -1.77 -20.61 -5.79
N GLN A 99 -2.67 -20.08 -4.95
CA GLN A 99 -2.32 -19.07 -3.95
C GLN A 99 -1.31 -19.59 -2.92
N TYR A 100 -1.46 -20.82 -2.47
CA TYR A 100 -0.52 -21.47 -1.55
C TYR A 100 0.86 -21.65 -2.20
N ASP A 101 0.90 -22.14 -3.44
CA ASP A 101 2.14 -22.35 -4.19
C ASP A 101 2.86 -21.03 -4.48
N ASP A 102 2.12 -19.98 -4.85
CA ASP A 102 2.64 -18.63 -5.04
C ASP A 102 3.25 -18.08 -3.73
N TYR A 103 2.60 -18.31 -2.57
CA TYR A 103 3.11 -17.91 -1.25
C TYR A 103 4.37 -18.69 -0.84
N VAL A 104 4.45 -19.98 -1.15
CA VAL A 104 5.63 -20.83 -0.86
C VAL A 104 6.81 -20.47 -1.77
N ALA A 105 6.56 -20.20 -3.06
CA ALA A 105 7.57 -19.79 -4.05
C ALA A 105 8.10 -18.36 -3.81
N GLY A 106 7.53 -17.62 -2.84
CA GLY A 106 7.97 -16.26 -2.49
C GLY A 106 7.37 -15.17 -3.38
N GLY A 107 6.33 -15.47 -4.16
CA GLY A 107 5.65 -14.56 -5.09
C GLY A 107 4.20 -14.19 -4.73
N GLY A 108 3.60 -14.78 -3.70
CA GLY A 108 2.19 -14.57 -3.32
C GLY A 108 1.94 -13.39 -2.36
N PHE A 109 1.02 -12.51 -2.77
CA PHE A 109 0.44 -11.31 -2.12
C PHE A 109 1.44 -10.47 -1.28
N LYS A 110 2.39 -9.79 -1.95
CA LYS A 110 3.23 -8.69 -1.41
C LYS A 110 3.53 -8.73 0.11
N LYS A 111 4.23 -9.77 0.58
CA LYS A 111 5.03 -9.76 1.83
C LYS A 111 4.32 -9.42 3.16
N ASP A 112 3.04 -9.75 3.33
CA ASP A 112 2.44 -9.76 4.67
C ASP A 112 2.86 -11.02 5.45
N ILE A 113 3.92 -10.91 6.25
CA ILE A 113 4.06 -11.78 7.42
C ILE A 113 3.22 -11.09 8.51
N PRO A 114 2.01 -11.58 8.84
CA PRO A 114 1.21 -10.96 9.89
C PRO A 114 2.01 -10.96 11.19
N TYR A 115 2.01 -9.79 11.84
CA TYR A 115 2.62 -9.58 13.15
C TYR A 115 2.19 -10.71 14.12
N VAL A 116 3.16 -11.48 14.58
CA VAL A 116 2.97 -12.41 15.70
C VAL A 116 3.32 -11.61 16.96
N ALA A 117 2.49 -11.63 18.00
CA ALA A 117 2.88 -11.01 19.26
C ALA A 117 4.13 -11.75 19.79
N ALA A 118 5.21 -11.02 20.05
CA ALA A 118 6.39 -11.59 20.69
C ALA A 118 5.96 -12.23 22.02
N GLN A 119 6.41 -13.44 22.31
CA GLN A 119 6.19 -14.02 23.64
C GLN A 119 6.87 -13.09 24.65
N PRO A 120 6.25 -12.80 25.81
CA PRO A 120 6.86 -11.94 26.80
C PRO A 120 8.22 -12.51 27.16
N SER A 121 9.27 -11.69 27.03
CA SER A 121 10.62 -12.05 27.48
C SER A 121 10.54 -12.53 28.92
N VAL A 122 11.11 -13.70 29.19
CA VAL A 122 11.23 -14.23 30.55
C VAL A 122 11.90 -13.13 31.39
N GLU A 123 11.24 -12.80 32.50
CA GLU A 123 11.51 -11.67 33.40
C GLU A 123 10.95 -10.30 32.95
N ALA A 124 9.70 -10.08 33.35
CA ALA A 124 9.16 -8.75 33.52
C ALA A 124 10.09 -7.95 34.44
N ILE A 125 10.85 -7.01 33.86
CA ILE A 125 11.59 -6.00 34.61
C ILE A 125 10.58 -5.33 35.56
N VAL A 126 10.72 -5.62 36.86
CA VAL A 126 9.99 -4.99 37.95
C VAL A 126 10.19 -3.48 37.79
N ARG A 127 9.12 -2.75 37.45
CA ARG A 127 9.14 -1.28 37.49
C ARG A 127 9.41 -0.88 38.94
N VAL A 128 10.62 -0.41 39.22
CA VAL A 128 10.88 0.41 40.41
C VAL A 128 10.01 1.66 40.25
N PRO A 129 9.10 1.98 41.19
CA PRO A 129 8.30 3.20 41.10
C PRO A 129 9.21 4.42 41.16
N ALA A 130 8.99 5.38 40.27
CA ALA A 130 9.76 6.62 40.20
C ALA A 130 9.68 7.38 41.53
N PRO A 131 10.79 7.98 42.02
CA PRO A 131 10.76 8.82 43.21
C PRO A 131 9.90 10.07 42.94
N ALA A 132 9.05 10.44 43.90
CA ALA A 132 8.14 11.57 43.80
C ALA A 132 8.91 12.91 43.64
N GLU A 133 8.50 13.73 42.68
CA GLU A 133 9.04 15.08 42.49
C GLU A 133 8.64 15.98 43.68
N PRO A 134 9.55 16.81 44.21
CA PRO A 134 9.24 17.72 45.31
C PRO A 134 8.36 18.89 44.82
N PRO A 135 7.50 19.44 45.71
CA PRO A 135 6.56 20.50 45.34
C PRO A 135 7.32 21.79 45.00
N ILE A 136 6.86 22.44 43.93
CA ILE A 136 7.35 23.74 43.47
C ILE A 136 6.81 24.80 44.43
N GLU A 137 7.69 25.52 45.13
CA GLU A 137 7.38 26.76 45.89
C GLU A 137 7.34 27.99 44.97
#